data_AF-A0A9X3WTC0-F1
#
_entry.id   AF-A0A9X3WTC0-F1
#
_cell.length_a   1.000
_cell.length_b   1.000
_cell.length_c   1.000
_cell.angle_alpha   90.00
_cell.angle_beta   90.00
_cell.angle_gamma   90.00
#
_symmetry.space_group_name_H-M   'P 1'
#
loop_
_entity.id
_entity.type
_entity.pdbx_description
1 polymer ?
#
loop_
_entity_poly.entity_id
_entity_poly.type
_entity_poly.pdbx_seq_one_letter_code
_entity_poly.pdbx_strand_id
1 'polypeptide(L)'
;MITQFEEINEIEDDHERLIILRKRLGKTQYQLAMELGYSESYIGQVENYKQPFSDKLRARINHYLVQEKVKEKDATDLFSNFG
;
A
#
# COMPACT_ATOMS: atom_id res chain seq x y z
N MET A 1 -5.79 -18.24 11.51
CA MET A 1 -7.16 -18.72 11.31
C MET A 1 -8.06 -17.73 12.02
N ILE A 2 -8.73 -16.86 11.26
CA ILE A 2 -9.90 -16.09 11.74
C ILE A 2 -10.97 -17.13 12.11
N THR A 3 -11.69 -16.96 13.22
CA THR A 3 -12.59 -18.00 13.73
C THR A 3 -13.99 -17.98 13.11
N GLN A 4 -14.48 -16.85 12.58
CA GLN A 4 -15.47 -16.75 11.48
C GLN A 4 -15.19 -15.49 10.64
N PHE A 5 -15.35 -15.61 9.32
CA PHE A 5 -14.70 -14.77 8.30
C PHE A 5 -15.70 -13.91 7.50
N GLU A 6 -16.99 -14.16 7.65
CA GLU A 6 -18.09 -13.47 6.99
C GLU A 6 -18.38 -12.08 7.60
N GLU A 7 -17.64 -11.67 8.63
CA GLU A 7 -17.84 -10.44 9.42
C GLU A 7 -17.10 -9.20 8.85
N ILE A 8 -16.27 -9.38 7.82
CA ILE A 8 -15.53 -8.29 7.18
C ILE A 8 -15.84 -8.32 5.69
N ASN A 9 -17.10 -8.07 5.34
CA ASN A 9 -17.56 -8.21 3.96
C ASN A 9 -17.35 -6.97 3.09
N GLU A 10 -17.10 -5.79 3.65
CA GLU A 10 -17.03 -4.56 2.86
C GLU A 10 -16.01 -3.60 3.45
N ILE A 11 -14.71 -3.82 3.18
CA ILE A 11 -13.79 -2.68 3.19
C ILE A 11 -14.13 -1.88 1.93
N GLU A 12 -15.24 -1.13 1.97
CA GLU A 12 -15.67 -0.19 0.92
C GLU A 12 -14.78 1.06 0.92
N ASP A 13 -14.11 1.32 2.03
CA ASP A 13 -13.43 2.57 2.28
C ASP A 13 -11.96 2.55 1.83
N ASP A 14 -11.63 3.43 0.89
CA ASP A 14 -10.26 3.58 0.40
C ASP A 14 -9.28 4.07 1.46
N HIS A 15 -9.75 4.78 2.49
CA HIS A 15 -8.94 5.18 3.65
C HIS A 15 -8.43 3.94 4.39
N GLU A 16 -9.31 2.97 4.65
CA GLU A 16 -8.92 1.71 5.30
C GLU A 16 -8.02 0.85 4.42
N ARG A 17 -8.32 0.79 3.11
CA ARG A 17 -7.46 0.10 2.13
C ARG A 17 -6.03 0.63 2.17
N LEU A 18 -5.85 1.95 2.28
CA LEU A 18 -4.52 2.58 2.42
C LEU A 18 -3.80 2.13 3.69
N ILE A 19 -4.49 2.17 4.84
CA ILE A 19 -3.92 1.76 6.14
C ILE A 19 -3.47 0.30 6.10
N ILE A 20 -4.32 -0.58 5.58
CA ILE A 20 -4.04 -2.02 5.51
C ILE A 20 -2.89 -2.29 4.55
N LEU A 21 -2.88 -1.64 3.38
CA LEU A 21 -1.79 -1.75 2.42
C LEU A 21 -0.46 -1.37 3.06
N ARG A 22 -0.39 -0.20 3.71
CA ARG A 22 0.83 0.28 4.36
C ARG A 22 1.35 -0.71 5.42
N LYS A 23 0.44 -1.22 6.27
CA LYS A 23 0.78 -2.21 7.30
C LYS A 23 1.29 -3.51 6.69
N ARG A 24 0.68 -3.99 5.60
CA ARG A 24 1.13 -5.21 4.90
C ARG A 24 2.50 -5.05 4.25
N LEU A 25 2.82 -3.84 3.77
CA LEU A 25 4.15 -3.50 3.27
C LEU A 25 5.19 -3.32 4.38
N GLY A 26 4.79 -3.35 5.66
CA GLY A 26 5.69 -3.15 6.80
C GLY A 26 6.24 -1.72 6.91
N LYS A 27 5.55 -0.72 6.35
CA LYS A 27 6.06 0.67 6.24
C LYS A 27 5.43 1.61 7.26
N THR A 28 6.22 2.58 7.71
CA THR A 28 5.70 3.77 8.42
C THR A 28 4.96 4.69 7.44
N GLN A 29 4.15 5.63 7.97
CA GLN A 29 3.48 6.64 7.13
C GLN A 29 4.51 7.47 6.35
N TYR A 30 5.60 7.87 7.01
CA TYR A 30 6.73 8.53 6.38
C TYR A 30 7.32 7.74 5.21
N GLN A 31 7.64 6.46 5.40
CA GLN A 31 8.25 5.63 4.36
C GLN A 31 7.34 5.46 3.14
N LEU A 32 6.05 5.17 3.37
CA LEU A 32 5.10 5.05 2.26
C LEU A 32 4.91 6.39 1.54
N ALA A 33 4.83 7.50 2.28
CA ALA A 33 4.68 8.83 1.69
C ALA A 33 5.88 9.17 0.79
N MET A 34 7.09 8.92 1.26
CA MET A 34 8.32 9.14 0.49
C MET A 34 8.33 8.36 -0.83
N GLU A 35 7.94 7.07 -0.81
CA GLU A 35 7.89 6.24 -2.01
C GLU A 35 6.78 6.67 -2.99
N LEU A 36 5.65 7.14 -2.46
CA LEU A 36 4.56 7.67 -3.28
C LEU A 36 4.83 9.12 -3.76
N GLY A 37 5.84 9.81 -3.24
CA GLY A 37 6.14 11.21 -3.57
C GLY A 37 5.16 12.21 -2.94
N TYR A 38 4.64 11.90 -1.75
CA TYR A 38 3.81 12.78 -0.94
C TYR A 38 4.49 13.12 0.39
N SER A 39 3.95 14.12 1.09
CA SER A 39 4.37 14.38 2.48
C SER A 39 3.76 13.34 3.42
N GLU A 40 4.46 13.04 4.52
CA GLU A 40 3.93 12.19 5.59
C GLU A 40 2.59 12.74 6.12
N SER A 41 2.51 14.07 6.31
CA SER A 41 1.29 14.73 6.77
C SER A 41 0.11 14.50 5.83
N TYR A 42 0.31 14.50 4.51
CA TYR A 42 -0.75 14.19 3.55
C TYR A 42 -1.26 12.76 3.73
N ILE A 43 -0.37 11.76 3.74
CA ILE A 43 -0.76 10.36 3.95
C ILE A 43 -1.44 10.17 5.30
N GLY A 44 -0.92 10.79 6.36
CA GLY A 44 -1.53 10.77 7.68
C GLY A 44 -2.92 11.41 7.71
N GLN A 45 -3.14 12.53 7.00
CA GLN A 45 -4.46 13.15 6.89
C GLN A 45 -5.46 12.28 6.12
N VAL A 46 -5.02 11.61 5.05
CA VAL A 46 -5.86 10.67 4.31
C VAL A 46 -6.20 9.46 5.19
N GLU A 47 -5.24 8.82 5.84
CA GLU A 47 -5.52 7.68 6.72
C GLU A 47 -6.40 8.03 7.93
N ASN A 48 -6.37 9.27 8.40
CA ASN A 48 -7.20 9.75 9.50
C ASN A 48 -8.51 10.42 9.03
N TYR A 49 -8.95 10.19 7.78
CA TYR A 49 -10.21 10.72 7.24
C TYR A 49 -10.32 12.26 7.21
N LYS A 50 -9.20 12.97 7.34
CA LYS A 50 -9.14 14.44 7.32
C LYS A 50 -9.03 15.00 5.91
N GLN A 51 -8.55 14.19 4.96
CA GLN A 51 -8.57 14.50 3.54
C GLN A 51 -9.14 13.32 2.77
N PRO A 52 -9.89 13.55 1.68
CA PRO A 52 -10.48 12.49 0.88
C PRO A 52 -9.41 11.67 0.15
N PHE A 53 -9.70 10.39 -0.05
CA PHE A 53 -8.87 9.54 -0.88
C PHE A 53 -9.11 9.90 -2.36
N SER A 54 -8.10 10.49 -3.00
CA SER A 54 -8.22 10.97 -4.38
C SER A 54 -7.88 9.89 -5.42
N ASP A 55 -8.46 9.99 -6.62
CA ASP A 55 -8.09 9.13 -7.75
C ASP A 55 -6.61 9.26 -8.15
N LYS A 56 -6.02 10.44 -7.95
CA LYS A 56 -4.58 10.66 -8.15
C LYS A 56 -3.74 9.82 -7.18
N LEU A 57 -4.16 9.76 -5.91
CA LEU A 57 -3.52 8.90 -4.92
C LEU A 57 -3.68 7.42 -5.29
N ARG A 58 -4.88 7.01 -5.73
CA ARG A 58 -5.15 5.65 -6.26
C ARG A 58 -4.20 5.28 -7.39
N ALA A 59 -4.11 6.13 -8.43
CA ALA A 59 -3.25 5.89 -9.58
C ALA A 59 -1.78 5.80 -9.18
N ARG A 60 -1.34 6.65 -8.25
CA ARG A 60 0.03 6.62 -7.74
C ARG A 60 0.36 5.35 -6.98
N ILE A 61 -0.54 4.89 -6.12
CA ILE A 61 -0.40 3.62 -5.38
C ILE A 61 -0.35 2.46 -6.36
N ASN A 62 -1.25 2.40 -7.35
CA ASN A 62 -1.25 1.33 -8.35
C ASN A 62 0.06 1.28 -9.14
N HIS A 63 0.57 2.44 -9.58
CA HIS A 63 1.86 2.53 -10.25
C HIS A 63 3.00 2.01 -9.35
N TYR A 64 3.03 2.44 -8.09
CA TYR A 64 4.02 1.98 -7.13
C TYR A 64 3.98 0.46 -6.93
N LEU A 65 2.80 -0.14 -6.76
CA LEU A 65 2.66 -1.59 -6.56
C LEU A 65 3.08 -2.41 -7.78
N VAL A 66 2.86 -1.89 -9.00
CA VAL A 66 3.40 -2.51 -10.22
C VAL A 66 4.92 -2.52 -10.19
N GLN A 67 5.55 -1.41 -9.77
CA GLN A 67 7.00 -1.33 -9.68
C GLN A 67 7.58 -2.29 -8.63
N GLU A 68 6.94 -2.42 -7.47
CA GLU A 68 7.40 -3.37 -6.43
C GLU A 68 7.33 -4.82 -6.93
N LYS A 69 6.26 -5.21 -7.62
CA LYS A 69 6.14 -6.55 -8.20
C LYS A 69 7.22 -6.85 -9.24
N VAL A 70 7.58 -5.86 -10.07
CA VAL A 70 8.66 -6.00 -11.05
C VAL A 70 9.99 -6.23 -10.34
N LYS A 71 10.31 -5.43 -9.30
CA LYS A 71 11.54 -5.58 -8.52
C LYS A 71 11.62 -6.95 -7.83
N GLU A 72 10.52 -7.44 -7.26
CA GLU A 72 10.48 -8.77 -6.62
C GLU A 72 10.75 -9.89 -7.62
N LYS A 73 10.19 -9.79 -8.84
CA LYS A 73 10.44 -10.75 -9.90
C LYS A 73 11.90 -10.73 -10.35
N ASP A 74 12.45 -9.55 -10.63
CA ASP A 74 13.84 -9.40 -11.07
C ASP A 74 14.82 -9.93 -10.00
N ALA A 75 14.54 -9.66 -8.72
CA ALA A 75 15.33 -10.20 -7.62
C ALA A 75 15.30 -11.75 -7.61
N THR A 76 14.11 -12.33 -7.76
CA THR A 76 13.94 -13.79 -7.79
C THR A 76 14.70 -14.43 -8.96
N ASP A 77 14.60 -13.84 -10.16
CA ASP A 77 15.28 -14.33 -11.36
C ASP A 77 16.82 -14.24 -11.21
N LEU A 78 17.34 -13.19 -10.57
CA LEU A 78 18.78 -13.06 -10.28
C LEU A 78 19.29 -14.16 -9.37
N PHE A 79 18.60 -14.49 -8.27
CA PHE A 79 19.04 -15.53 -7.35
C PHE A 79 18.85 -16.95 -7.89
N SER A 80 17.94 -17.14 -8.86
CA SER A 80 17.70 -18.43 -9.52
C SER A 80 18.88 -18.90 -10.38
N ASN A 81 19.67 -17.98 -10.91
CA ASN A 81 20.83 -18.29 -11.77
C ASN A 81 22.13 -18.57 -11.01
N PHE A 82 22.12 -18.52 -9.67
CA PHE A 82 23.27 -18.84 -8.82
C PHE A 82 23.14 -20.21 -8.12
N GLY A 83 22.18 -21.04 -8.53
CA GLY A 83 21.94 -22.41 -8.03
C GLY A 83 22.47 -23.51 -8.94
#